data_AF-A0A8S3J1T3-F1
#
_entry.id   AF-A0A8S3J1T3-F1
#
_cell.length_a   1.000
_cell.length_b   1.000
_cell.length_c   1.000
_cell.angle_alpha   90.00
_cell.angle_beta   90.00
_cell.angle_gamma   90.00
#
_symmetry.space_group_name_H-M   'P 1'
#
loop_
_entity.id
_entity.type
_entity.pdbx_description
1 polymer ?
#
loop_
_entity_poly.entity_id
_entity_poly.type
_entity_poly.pdbx_seq_one_letter_code
_entity_poly.pdbx_strand_id
1 'polypeptide(L)'
;MLQHMSTFQGLVNRSHGHIRPFLLTRSFFAGSQRTAAVWTGDNSAQWSHLKVTVPMLLSLSVTGFGFIGADVGGFFSNPDPKLLVRWYQAAAYQPFYREHAHIDTTRREPWLFGNDNTRLIRQSIEARYTYLPYWYTLFYKQERQGVPPMLPLWANFPKDKNTFKTEDSFMIGNGLLVYPVADADINQISVYFPGENTVR
;
A
#
# COMPACT_ATOMS: atom_id res chain seq x y z
N MET A 1 -14.81 12.62 -8.83
CA MET A 1 -15.84 11.62 -8.44
C MET A 1 -16.68 11.11 -9.62
N LEU A 2 -17.48 11.96 -10.27
CA LEU A 2 -18.43 11.52 -11.31
C LEU A 2 -17.82 10.69 -12.44
N GLN A 3 -16.60 11.03 -12.88
CA GLN A 3 -15.90 10.30 -13.95
C GLN A 3 -15.53 8.86 -13.58
N HIS A 4 -15.06 8.61 -12.36
CA HIS A 4 -14.73 7.24 -11.98
C HIS A 4 -16.01 6.42 -11.75
N MET A 5 -17.12 7.04 -11.33
CA MET A 5 -18.41 6.37 -11.21
C MET A 5 -18.98 5.96 -12.57
N SER A 6 -18.96 6.85 -13.56
CA SER A 6 -19.41 6.52 -14.93
C SER A 6 -18.54 5.42 -15.55
N THR A 7 -17.23 5.48 -15.35
CA THR A 7 -16.30 4.44 -15.83
C THR A 7 -16.60 3.09 -15.17
N PHE A 8 -16.80 3.06 -13.85
CA PHE A 8 -17.20 1.85 -13.13
C PHE A 8 -18.50 1.25 -13.71
N GLN A 9 -19.53 2.08 -13.94
CA GLN A 9 -20.79 1.62 -14.53
C GLN A 9 -20.59 1.08 -15.95
N GLY A 10 -19.74 1.70 -16.76
CA GLY A 10 -19.38 1.20 -18.09
C GLY A 10 -18.75 -0.20 -18.03
N LEU A 11 -17.86 -0.44 -17.05
CA LEU A 11 -17.24 -1.75 -16.83
C LEU A 11 -18.23 -2.82 -16.37
N VAL A 12 -19.22 -2.45 -15.54
CA VAL A 12 -20.34 -3.34 -15.17
C VAL A 12 -21.18 -3.66 -16.40
N ASN A 13 -21.61 -2.64 -17.14
CA ASN A 13 -22.52 -2.79 -18.28
C ASN A 13 -21.94 -3.65 -19.40
N ARG A 14 -20.65 -3.46 -19.75
CA ARG A 14 -20.01 -4.26 -20.82
C ARG A 14 -19.91 -5.76 -20.49
N SER A 15 -20.02 -6.12 -19.21
CA SER A 15 -20.01 -7.51 -18.75
C SER A 15 -21.41 -8.01 -18.37
N HIS A 16 -22.45 -7.22 -18.61
CA HIS A 16 -23.82 -7.49 -18.15
C HIS A 16 -23.90 -7.77 -16.64
N GLY A 17 -23.00 -7.18 -15.84
CA GLY A 17 -22.92 -7.39 -14.40
C GLY A 17 -22.26 -8.69 -13.94
N HIS A 18 -21.68 -9.49 -14.86
CA HIS A 18 -21.04 -10.75 -14.49
C HIS A 18 -19.63 -10.57 -13.90
N ILE A 19 -18.95 -9.45 -14.18
CA ILE A 19 -17.57 -9.22 -13.75
C ILE A 19 -17.49 -7.99 -12.86
N ARG A 20 -16.86 -8.13 -11.69
CA ARG A 20 -16.58 -6.99 -10.80
C ARG A 20 -15.52 -6.08 -11.43
N PRO A 21 -15.75 -4.75 -11.51
CA PRO A 21 -14.78 -3.83 -12.09
C PRO A 21 -13.51 -3.68 -11.25
N PHE A 22 -12.40 -3.41 -11.93
CA PHE A 22 -11.23 -2.76 -11.36
C PHE A 22 -11.06 -1.40 -12.04
N LEU A 23 -10.90 -0.36 -11.23
CA LEU A 23 -10.70 1.01 -11.70
C LEU A 23 -9.75 1.71 -10.74
N LEU A 24 -8.76 2.41 -11.28
CA LEU A 24 -7.86 3.27 -10.53
C LEU A 24 -8.15 4.72 -10.87
N THR A 25 -8.25 5.60 -9.85
CA THR A 25 -8.50 7.03 -10.06
C THR A 25 -7.56 7.90 -9.24
N ARG A 26 -7.16 9.04 -9.80
CA ARG A 26 -6.33 10.04 -9.12
C ARG A 26 -7.16 11.02 -8.29
N SER A 27 -8.30 11.44 -8.84
CA SER A 27 -9.19 12.41 -8.19
C SER A 27 -10.39 11.70 -7.57
N PHE A 28 -10.56 11.88 -6.27
CA PHE A 28 -11.57 11.22 -5.46
C PHE A 28 -12.24 12.21 -4.50
N PHE A 29 -13.36 11.81 -3.92
CA PHE A 29 -14.07 12.52 -2.88
C PHE A 29 -14.75 11.50 -1.95
N ALA A 30 -15.41 11.95 -0.88
CA ALA A 30 -16.17 11.07 -0.01
C ALA A 30 -17.15 10.19 -0.82
N GLY A 31 -17.03 8.86 -0.69
CA GLY A 31 -17.81 7.89 -1.45
C GLY A 31 -17.11 7.26 -2.64
N SER A 32 -15.94 7.76 -3.04
CA SER A 32 -15.16 7.20 -4.14
C SER A 32 -14.70 5.75 -3.89
N GLN A 33 -14.53 5.35 -2.62
CA GLN A 33 -14.18 3.99 -2.22
C GLN A 33 -15.16 2.91 -2.74
N ARG A 34 -16.39 3.30 -3.10
CA ARG A 34 -17.41 2.38 -3.66
C ARG A 34 -17.09 1.89 -5.07
N THR A 35 -16.21 2.57 -5.79
CA THR A 35 -16.09 2.39 -7.25
C THR A 35 -14.65 2.40 -7.78
N ALA A 36 -13.66 2.79 -6.98
CA ALA A 36 -12.29 2.88 -7.46
C ALA A 36 -11.26 2.63 -6.37
N ALA A 37 -10.15 2.03 -6.77
CA ALA A 37 -8.87 2.18 -6.09
C ALA A 37 -8.32 3.59 -6.29
N VAL A 38 -7.48 4.04 -5.38
CA VAL A 38 -6.83 5.35 -5.41
C VAL A 38 -5.32 5.18 -5.25
N TRP A 39 -4.54 6.02 -5.93
CA TRP A 39 -3.11 6.13 -5.63
C TRP A 39 -2.73 7.57 -5.32
N THR A 40 -1.59 7.74 -4.63
CA THR A 40 -1.12 9.04 -4.12
C THR A 40 -0.58 9.99 -5.20
N GLY A 41 -0.67 9.63 -6.48
CA GLY A 41 -0.21 10.47 -7.58
C GLY A 41 1.30 10.38 -7.82
N ASP A 42 1.82 11.45 -8.39
CA ASP A 42 3.12 11.51 -9.06
C ASP A 42 4.23 11.79 -8.02
N ASN A 43 4.67 10.74 -7.31
CA ASN A 43 5.75 10.80 -6.31
C ASN A 43 7.16 10.77 -6.97
N SER A 44 8.22 11.00 -6.19
CA SER A 44 9.61 10.97 -6.69
C SER A 44 10.37 9.77 -6.12
N ALA A 45 11.35 9.28 -6.87
CA ALA A 45 12.26 8.19 -6.50
C ALA A 45 13.24 8.61 -5.39
N GLN A 46 12.72 8.90 -4.19
CA GLN A 46 13.47 9.37 -3.03
C GLN A 46 13.03 8.64 -1.76
N TRP A 47 13.95 8.46 -0.81
CA TRP A 47 13.67 7.84 0.50
C TRP A 47 12.58 8.58 1.29
N SER A 48 12.56 9.90 1.24
CA SER A 48 11.50 10.73 1.86
C SER A 48 10.10 10.40 1.30
N HIS A 49 10.00 10.11 0.00
CA HIS A 49 8.75 9.72 -0.65
C HIS A 49 8.33 8.28 -0.32
N LEU A 50 9.30 7.37 -0.15
CA LEU A 50 9.01 6.05 0.43
C LEU A 50 8.46 6.19 1.85
N LYS A 51 9.09 7.01 2.69
CA LYS A 51 8.70 7.25 4.09
C LYS A 51 7.31 7.86 4.21
N VAL A 52 7.01 8.91 3.44
CA VAL A 52 5.71 9.60 3.48
C VAL A 52 4.55 8.76 2.93
N THR A 53 4.84 7.65 2.23
CA THR A 53 3.80 6.75 1.72
C THR A 53 2.93 6.22 2.86
N VAL A 54 3.51 5.82 4.00
CA VAL A 54 2.73 5.27 5.13
C VAL A 54 1.70 6.28 5.68
N PRO A 55 2.06 7.49 6.11
CA PRO A 55 1.08 8.45 6.62
C PRO A 55 0.04 8.86 5.57
N MET A 56 0.43 9.00 4.30
CA MET A 56 -0.53 9.29 3.22
C MET A 56 -1.59 8.18 3.09
N LEU A 57 -1.16 6.93 3.08
CA LEU A 57 -2.10 5.80 2.99
C LEU A 57 -2.95 5.66 4.26
N LEU A 58 -2.37 5.85 5.44
CA LEU A 58 -3.15 5.82 6.69
C LEU A 58 -4.23 6.91 6.72
N SER A 59 -3.93 8.11 6.22
CA SER A 59 -4.92 9.21 6.13
C SER A 59 -6.12 8.87 5.23
N LEU A 60 -5.88 8.17 4.12
CA LEU A 60 -6.93 7.69 3.23
C LEU A 60 -7.70 6.52 3.87
N SER A 61 -6.98 5.61 4.53
CA SER A 61 -7.58 4.47 5.21
C SER A 61 -8.59 4.90 6.28
N VAL A 62 -8.20 5.80 7.19
CA VAL A 62 -9.09 6.26 8.28
C VAL A 62 -10.34 7.00 7.78
N THR A 63 -10.32 7.46 6.52
CA THR A 63 -11.47 8.09 5.84
C THR A 63 -12.28 7.11 4.98
N GLY A 64 -12.01 5.80 5.08
CA GLY A 64 -12.78 4.72 4.47
C GLY A 64 -12.23 4.19 3.14
N PHE A 65 -11.09 4.70 2.66
CA PHE A 65 -10.46 4.23 1.43
C PHE A 65 -9.52 3.06 1.73
N GLY A 66 -9.98 1.82 1.53
CA GLY A 66 -9.12 0.65 1.77
C GLY A 66 -8.30 0.16 0.57
N PHE A 67 -8.64 0.52 -0.68
CA PHE A 67 -7.86 0.12 -1.86
C PHE A 67 -6.95 1.25 -2.34
N ILE A 68 -5.83 1.41 -1.65
CA ILE A 68 -4.94 2.57 -1.76
C ILE A 68 -3.47 2.16 -1.87
N GLY A 69 -2.64 2.97 -2.55
CA GLY A 69 -1.21 2.71 -2.72
C GLY A 69 -0.44 3.89 -3.29
N ALA A 70 0.87 3.72 -3.44
CA ALA A 70 1.77 4.67 -4.09
C ALA A 70 2.57 3.97 -5.19
N ASP A 71 3.16 4.74 -6.11
CA ASP A 71 3.98 4.18 -7.18
C ASP A 71 5.31 3.67 -6.63
N VAL A 72 5.53 2.36 -6.80
CA VAL A 72 6.73 1.66 -6.33
C VAL A 72 7.93 2.10 -7.15
N GLY A 73 9.00 2.49 -6.46
CA GLY A 73 10.20 3.06 -7.06
C GLY A 73 10.11 4.58 -7.31
N GLY A 74 8.93 5.19 -7.16
CA GLY A 74 8.70 6.62 -7.38
C GLY A 74 8.47 6.99 -8.83
N PHE A 75 7.42 7.73 -9.15
CA PHE A 75 7.05 8.06 -10.52
C PHE A 75 8.14 8.85 -11.25
N PHE A 76 8.61 9.96 -10.65
CA PHE A 76 9.72 10.76 -11.17
C PHE A 76 11.09 10.25 -10.73
N SER A 77 12.13 10.56 -11.52
CA SER A 77 13.54 10.26 -11.24
C SER A 77 13.86 8.75 -11.24
N ASN A 78 15.15 8.41 -11.07
CA ASN A 78 15.64 7.04 -11.12
C ASN A 78 16.03 6.59 -9.69
N PRO A 79 15.35 5.58 -9.10
CA PRO A 79 15.76 5.05 -7.81
C PRO A 79 17.08 4.28 -7.94
N ASP A 80 17.93 4.37 -6.92
CA ASP A 80 19.02 3.41 -6.79
C ASP A 80 18.47 2.00 -6.47
N PRO A 81 19.26 0.92 -6.68
CA PRO A 81 18.78 -0.43 -6.45
C PRO A 81 18.35 -0.71 -5.00
N LYS A 82 18.99 -0.09 -4.00
CA LYS A 82 18.64 -0.27 -2.58
C LYS A 82 17.27 0.33 -2.30
N LEU A 83 17.04 1.56 -2.77
CA LEU A 83 15.74 2.23 -2.65
C LEU A 83 14.64 1.41 -3.33
N LEU A 84 14.88 0.92 -4.55
CA LEU A 84 13.91 0.12 -5.27
C LEU A 84 13.55 -1.16 -4.50
N VAL A 85 14.54 -1.91 -4.00
CA VAL A 85 14.31 -3.10 -3.17
C VAL A 85 13.49 -2.77 -1.93
N ARG A 86 13.83 -1.69 -1.20
CA ARG A 86 13.06 -1.28 -0.02
C ARG A 86 11.63 -0.87 -0.35
N TRP A 87 11.41 -0.25 -1.50
CA TRP A 87 10.07 0.12 -1.94
C TRP A 87 9.22 -1.12 -2.26
N TYR A 88 9.79 -2.11 -2.96
CA TYR A 88 9.12 -3.39 -3.20
C TYR A 88 8.76 -4.11 -1.89
N GLN A 89 9.68 -4.12 -0.92
CA GLN A 89 9.44 -4.68 0.41
C GLN A 89 8.30 -3.96 1.14
N ALA A 90 8.28 -2.64 1.13
CA ALA A 90 7.23 -1.85 1.77
C ALA A 90 5.86 -2.05 1.10
N ALA A 91 5.82 -1.96 -0.24
CA ALA A 91 4.58 -1.95 -1.01
C ALA A 91 3.95 -3.34 -1.18
N ALA A 92 4.74 -4.42 -1.04
CA ALA A 92 4.20 -5.78 -0.92
C ALA A 92 3.14 -5.88 0.19
N TYR A 93 3.25 -5.04 1.22
CA TYR A 93 2.35 -4.96 2.37
C TYR A 93 1.34 -3.79 2.30
N GLN A 94 1.21 -3.11 1.16
CA GLN A 94 0.23 -2.04 0.95
C GLN A 94 -0.95 -2.53 0.08
N PRO A 95 -2.19 -2.00 0.26
CA PRO A 95 -3.37 -2.55 -0.40
C PRO A 95 -3.29 -2.56 -1.94
N PHE A 96 -2.95 -1.43 -2.56
CA PHE A 96 -2.69 -1.31 -4.00
C PHE A 96 -1.18 -1.32 -4.26
N TYR A 97 -0.74 -2.25 -5.11
CA TYR A 97 0.68 -2.54 -5.34
C TYR A 97 0.99 -2.48 -6.84
N ARG A 98 1.64 -1.38 -7.26
CA ARG A 98 1.98 -1.08 -8.66
C ARG A 98 3.35 -0.44 -8.74
N GLU A 99 4.24 -1.00 -9.54
CA GLU A 99 5.42 -0.29 -10.05
C GLU A 99 5.01 0.57 -11.25
N HIS A 100 5.42 1.84 -11.23
CA HIS A 100 5.11 2.79 -12.28
C HIS A 100 6.18 3.88 -12.36
N ALA A 101 6.32 4.45 -13.55
CA ALA A 101 7.47 5.24 -13.92
C ALA A 101 7.10 6.34 -14.94
N HIS A 102 7.71 7.51 -14.79
CA HIS A 102 7.62 8.60 -15.76
C HIS A 102 8.37 8.26 -17.05
N ILE A 103 7.95 8.86 -18.17
CA ILE A 103 8.45 8.56 -19.52
C ILE A 103 9.97 8.76 -19.67
N ASP A 104 10.54 9.73 -18.94
CA ASP A 104 11.98 10.06 -19.01
C ASP A 104 12.87 9.19 -18.11
N THR A 105 12.28 8.25 -17.36
CA THR A 105 13.06 7.42 -16.43
C THR A 105 13.66 6.21 -17.14
N THR A 106 14.78 5.73 -16.58
CA THR A 106 15.37 4.48 -17.04
C THR A 106 14.45 3.32 -16.67
N ARG A 107 14.46 2.28 -17.51
CA ARG A 107 13.73 1.03 -17.27
C ARG A 107 14.12 0.43 -15.93
N ARG A 108 13.13 -0.10 -15.21
CA ARG A 108 13.29 -0.58 -13.84
C ARG A 108 12.48 -1.83 -13.53
N GLU A 109 12.22 -2.65 -14.54
CA GLU A 109 11.69 -3.98 -14.32
C GLU A 109 12.58 -4.76 -13.32
N PRO A 110 11.99 -5.53 -12.39
CA PRO A 110 12.72 -6.13 -11.27
C PRO A 110 13.97 -6.93 -11.61
N TRP A 111 14.03 -7.51 -12.82
CA TRP A 111 15.13 -8.35 -13.29
C TRP A 111 16.32 -7.56 -13.86
N LEU A 112 16.23 -6.23 -13.97
CA LEU A 112 17.30 -5.39 -14.53
C LEU A 112 18.40 -5.01 -13.53
N PHE A 113 18.19 -5.22 -12.22
CA PHE A 113 19.08 -4.75 -11.15
C PHE A 113 20.04 -5.81 -10.61
N GLY A 114 20.39 -6.82 -11.43
CA GLY A 114 21.27 -7.91 -11.04
C GLY A 114 20.58 -8.97 -10.16
N ASN A 115 21.24 -10.12 -10.01
CA ASN A 115 20.63 -11.32 -9.42
C ASN A 115 20.22 -11.14 -7.95
N ASP A 116 21.02 -10.45 -7.14
CA ASP A 116 20.73 -10.25 -5.72
C ASP A 116 19.49 -9.39 -5.49
N ASN A 117 19.40 -8.23 -6.15
CA ASN A 117 18.23 -7.36 -6.02
C ASN A 117 16.98 -8.02 -6.60
N THR A 118 17.12 -8.72 -7.74
CA THR A 118 16.02 -9.51 -8.33
C THR A 118 15.50 -10.54 -7.35
N ARG A 119 16.39 -11.24 -6.63
CA ARG A 119 16.02 -12.24 -5.61
C ARG A 119 15.28 -11.59 -4.44
N LEU A 120 15.75 -10.45 -3.94
CA LEU A 120 15.10 -9.73 -2.84
C LEU A 120 13.72 -9.19 -3.23
N ILE A 121 13.58 -8.66 -4.45
CA ILE A 121 12.29 -8.21 -4.99
C ILE A 121 11.35 -9.41 -5.16
N ARG A 122 11.83 -10.53 -5.71
CA ARG A 122 11.06 -11.77 -5.85
C ARG A 122 10.50 -12.24 -4.51
N GLN A 123 11.30 -12.27 -3.45
CA GLN A 123 10.85 -12.65 -2.10
C GLN A 123 9.72 -11.76 -1.59
N SER A 124 9.78 -10.45 -1.87
CA SER A 124 8.72 -9.50 -1.51
C SER A 124 7.42 -9.78 -2.25
N ILE A 125 7.51 -10.09 -3.55
CA ILE A 125 6.37 -10.46 -4.38
C ILE A 125 5.78 -11.80 -3.91
N GLU A 126 6.60 -12.83 -3.67
CA GLU A 126 6.15 -14.13 -3.18
C GLU A 126 5.44 -14.03 -1.82
N ALA A 127 5.95 -13.20 -0.90
CA ALA A 127 5.29 -12.91 0.37
C ALA A 127 3.90 -12.29 0.15
N ARG A 128 3.77 -11.28 -0.74
CA ARG A 128 2.47 -10.71 -1.11
C ARG A 128 1.52 -11.78 -1.65
N TYR A 129 1.99 -12.65 -2.54
CA TYR A 129 1.17 -13.73 -3.11
C TYR A 129 0.72 -14.75 -2.06
N THR A 130 1.57 -15.06 -1.09
CA THR A 130 1.22 -15.94 0.05
C THR A 130 0.11 -15.34 0.91
N TYR A 131 0.10 -14.02 1.12
CA TYR A 131 -0.93 -13.33 1.89
C TYR A 131 -2.19 -12.96 1.08
N LEU A 132 -2.31 -13.31 -0.21
CA LEU A 132 -3.50 -12.97 -1.00
C LEU A 132 -4.83 -13.43 -0.37
N PRO A 133 -4.96 -14.63 0.21
CA PRO A 133 -6.19 -15.03 0.90
C PRO A 133 -6.53 -14.12 2.08
N TYR A 134 -5.51 -13.66 2.82
CA TYR A 134 -5.69 -12.73 3.93
C TYR A 134 -6.12 -11.35 3.43
N TRP A 135 -5.44 -10.79 2.43
CA TRP A 135 -5.83 -9.54 1.78
C TRP A 135 -7.27 -9.58 1.27
N TYR A 136 -7.64 -10.64 0.57
CA TYR A 136 -8.98 -10.80 0.01
C TYR A 136 -10.05 -10.88 1.11
N THR A 137 -9.74 -11.55 2.22
CA THR A 137 -10.61 -11.58 3.40
C THR A 137 -10.78 -10.19 4.02
N LEU A 138 -9.71 -9.40 4.10
CA LEU A 138 -9.78 -8.03 4.63
C LEU A 138 -10.56 -7.09 3.72
N PHE A 139 -10.40 -7.19 2.40
CA PHE A 139 -11.24 -6.44 1.46
C PHE A 139 -12.72 -6.85 1.56
N TYR A 140 -13.01 -8.13 1.79
CA TYR A 140 -14.37 -8.57 2.09
C TYR A 140 -14.90 -7.96 3.39
N LYS A 141 -14.10 -7.92 4.46
CA LYS A 141 -14.48 -7.23 5.71
C LYS A 141 -14.72 -5.74 5.50
N GLN A 142 -13.90 -5.07 4.71
CA GLN A 142 -14.12 -3.67 4.36
C GLN A 142 -15.47 -3.48 3.65
N GLU A 143 -15.79 -4.31 2.67
CA GLU A 143 -17.07 -4.24 1.95
C GLU A 143 -18.28 -4.46 2.87
N ARG A 144 -18.16 -5.36 3.86
CA ARG A 144 -19.27 -5.73 4.75
C ARG A 144 -19.42 -4.85 5.99
N GLN A 145 -18.32 -4.33 6.50
CA GLN A 145 -18.24 -3.68 7.82
C GLN A 145 -17.61 -2.28 7.78
N GLY A 146 -17.08 -1.86 6.63
CA GLY A 146 -16.42 -0.57 6.47
C GLY A 146 -15.02 -0.49 7.08
N VAL A 147 -14.44 -1.60 7.55
CA VAL A 147 -13.10 -1.64 8.17
C VAL A 147 -12.02 -1.83 7.11
N PRO A 148 -11.14 -0.84 6.85
CA PRO A 148 -10.08 -0.95 5.84
C PRO A 148 -9.04 -2.04 6.15
N PRO A 149 -8.37 -2.60 5.12
CA PRO A 149 -7.32 -3.59 5.32
C PRO A 149 -6.06 -3.07 6.04
N MET A 150 -5.64 -1.84 5.76
CA MET A 150 -4.44 -1.21 6.33
C MET A 150 -4.86 -0.21 7.40
N LEU A 151 -4.42 -0.36 8.64
CA LEU A 151 -4.90 0.44 9.78
C LEU A 151 -3.74 1.04 10.57
N PRO A 152 -3.90 2.23 11.16
CA PRO A 152 -2.93 2.74 12.12
C PRO A 152 -2.94 1.88 13.38
N LEU A 153 -1.81 1.79 14.10
CA LEU A 153 -1.71 0.94 15.30
C LEU A 153 -2.80 1.26 16.33
N TRP A 154 -3.11 2.55 16.54
CA TRP A 154 -4.12 2.97 17.51
C TRP A 154 -5.53 2.42 17.23
N ALA A 155 -5.85 2.04 15.98
CA ALA A 155 -7.14 1.43 15.66
C ALA A 155 -7.28 0.03 16.28
N ASN A 156 -6.16 -0.69 16.41
CA ASN A 156 -6.11 -2.00 17.05
C ASN A 156 -5.80 -1.88 18.56
N PHE A 157 -5.12 -0.82 18.98
CA PHE A 157 -4.67 -0.61 20.36
C PHE A 157 -5.16 0.75 20.91
N PRO A 158 -6.48 0.99 20.99
CA PRO A 158 -7.04 2.32 21.29
C PRO A 158 -6.74 2.85 22.69
N LYS A 159 -6.30 1.98 23.61
CA LYS A 159 -5.93 2.35 24.98
C LYS A 159 -4.43 2.71 25.11
N ASP A 160 -3.62 2.36 24.11
CA ASP A 160 -2.19 2.59 24.12
C ASP A 160 -1.85 3.94 23.47
N LYS A 161 -1.64 4.96 24.31
CA LYS A 161 -1.34 6.33 23.87
C LYS A 161 -0.03 6.44 23.06
N ASN A 162 0.89 5.48 23.19
CA ASN A 162 2.15 5.50 22.42
C ASN A 162 1.90 5.31 20.93
N THR A 163 0.79 4.65 20.56
CA THR A 163 0.43 4.37 19.16
C THR A 163 -0.20 5.56 18.42
N PHE A 164 -0.59 6.62 19.13
CA PHE A 164 -1.40 7.71 18.55
C PHE A 164 -0.63 8.59 17.58
N LYS A 165 0.70 8.62 17.70
CA LYS A 165 1.61 9.39 16.84
C LYS A 165 2.38 8.52 15.85
N THR A 166 2.13 7.22 15.83
CA THR A 166 2.86 6.28 14.98
C THR A 166 2.44 6.42 13.53
N GLU A 167 3.39 6.75 12.67
CA GLU A 167 3.18 6.94 11.22
C GLU A 167 4.22 6.20 10.36
N ASP A 168 5.17 5.50 10.98
CA ASP A 168 6.22 4.70 10.34
C ASP A 168 5.87 3.21 10.24
N SER A 169 4.77 2.80 10.89
CA SER A 169 4.29 1.43 10.92
C SER A 169 2.77 1.38 10.92
N PHE A 170 2.24 0.21 10.53
CA PHE A 170 0.81 0.01 10.38
C PHE A 170 0.43 -1.46 10.61
N MET A 171 -0.84 -1.68 10.90
CA MET A 171 -1.44 -3.00 10.96
C MET A 171 -2.06 -3.37 9.60
N ILE A 172 -1.98 -4.64 9.22
CA ILE A 172 -2.84 -5.21 8.18
C ILE A 172 -3.88 -6.07 8.88
N GLY A 173 -5.12 -5.58 8.93
CA GLY A 173 -6.18 -6.12 9.77
C GLY A 173 -5.74 -6.15 11.23
N ASN A 174 -5.78 -7.33 11.84
CA ASN A 174 -5.33 -7.56 13.23
C ASN A 174 -4.26 -8.65 13.35
N GLY A 175 -3.76 -9.18 12.22
CA GLY A 175 -2.84 -10.31 12.20
C GLY A 175 -1.38 -9.95 11.88
N LEU A 176 -1.10 -8.79 11.29
CA LEU A 176 0.25 -8.41 10.88
C LEU A 176 0.55 -6.97 11.30
N LEU A 177 1.69 -6.76 11.94
CA LEU A 177 2.32 -5.46 12.14
C LEU A 177 3.43 -5.32 11.10
N VAL A 178 3.44 -4.21 10.38
CA VAL A 178 4.41 -3.92 9.32
C VAL A 178 5.16 -2.64 9.66
N TYR A 179 6.50 -2.74 9.68
CA TYR A 179 7.41 -1.61 9.79
C TYR A 179 8.34 -1.61 8.57
N PRO A 180 8.09 -0.77 7.56
CA PRO A 180 8.96 -0.67 6.40
C PRO A 180 10.31 -0.01 6.74
N VAL A 181 11.40 -0.52 6.18
CA VAL A 181 12.70 0.16 6.22
C VAL A 181 12.70 1.27 5.17
N ALA A 182 12.59 2.53 5.61
CA ALA A 182 12.42 3.70 4.76
C ALA A 182 13.53 4.75 4.89
N ASP A 183 14.68 4.39 5.47
CA ASP A 183 15.88 5.23 5.54
C ASP A 183 17.08 4.51 4.90
N ALA A 184 17.95 5.27 4.25
CA ALA A 184 19.12 4.74 3.54
C ALA A 184 20.22 4.28 4.52
N ASP A 185 20.97 3.25 4.10
CA ASP A 185 22.20 2.79 4.77
C ASP A 185 22.08 2.47 6.27
N ILE A 186 20.89 2.06 6.72
CA ILE A 186 20.68 1.54 8.06
C ILE A 186 20.76 0.02 8.10
N ASN A 187 21.27 -0.52 9.22
CA ASN A 187 21.35 -1.95 9.51
C ASN A 187 20.48 -2.39 10.70
N GLN A 188 19.90 -1.43 11.42
CA GLN A 188 19.05 -1.67 12.59
C GLN A 188 17.87 -0.69 12.58
N ILE A 189 16.73 -1.17 13.08
CA ILE A 189 15.54 -0.37 13.36
C ILE A 189 15.07 -0.65 14.78
N SER A 190 14.39 0.33 15.39
CA SER A 190 13.66 0.14 16.64
C SER A 190 12.18 0.04 16.30
N VAL A 191 11.55 -1.08 16.67
CA VAL A 191 10.13 -1.32 16.40
C VAL A 191 9.38 -1.34 17.72
N TYR A 192 8.36 -0.50 17.83
CA TYR A 192 7.44 -0.53 18.95
C TYR A 192 6.43 -1.66 18.79
N PHE A 193 6.35 -2.56 19.77
CA PHE A 193 5.37 -3.64 19.82
C PHE A 193 4.28 -3.31 20.85
N PRO A 194 3.07 -2.88 20.41
CA PRO A 194 1.98 -2.56 21.31
C PRO A 194 1.32 -3.81 21.90
N GLY A 195 0.50 -3.61 22.94
CA GLY A 195 -0.39 -4.65 23.46
C GLY A 195 0.28 -5.60 24.46
N GLU A 196 0.81 -5.07 25.57
CA GLU A 196 1.27 -5.86 26.72
C GLU A 196 0.30 -7.03 27.01
N ASN A 197 0.83 -8.26 27.02
CA ASN A 197 0.11 -9.52 27.28
C ASN A 197 -0.91 -9.99 26.21
N THR A 198 -0.95 -9.40 25.01
CA THR A 198 -1.90 -9.79 23.94
C THR A 198 -1.28 -10.45 22.71
N VAL A 199 0.05 -10.41 22.57
CA VAL A 199 0.78 -11.16 21.54
C VAL A 199 1.23 -12.49 22.16
N ARG A 200 0.58 -13.59 21.76
CA ARG A 200 1.05 -14.96 22.04
C ARG A 200 1.83 -15.49 20.84
#